data_AF-A0A7S4DFW7-F1
#
_entry.id   AF-A0A7S4DFW7-F1
#
_cell.length_a   1.000
_cell.length_b   1.000
_cell.length_c   1.000
_cell.angle_alpha   90.00
_cell.angle_beta   90.00
_cell.angle_gamma   90.00
#
_symmetry.space_group_name_H-M   'P 1'
#
loop_
_entity.id
_entity.type
_entity.pdbx_description
1 polymer ?
#
loop_
_entity_poly.entity_id
_entity_poly.type
_entity_poly.pdbx_seq_one_letter_code
_entity_poly.pdbx_strand_id
1 'polypeptide(L)'
;TAAAAAAAAAPNDTPWTAVRLAKAARKQGLTEACLKHLSGLHAVGAMEVQDAFAKLREQIVLCLQSPQEHRAGLNIVNNTNLEYFNPQQKSELFRLKALFLGALGAPGDAARAHSAALQLHPAHGR
;
A
#
# COMPACT_ATOMS: atom_id res chain seq x y z
N THR A 1 25.69 -29.98 6.07
CA THR A 1 25.40 -28.67 6.69
C THR A 1 25.52 -27.61 5.61
N ALA A 2 24.42 -27.30 4.93
CA ALA A 2 24.42 -26.51 3.71
C ALA A 2 23.59 -25.22 3.87
N ALA A 3 24.10 -24.16 3.23
CA ALA A 3 23.40 -22.97 2.78
C ALA A 3 22.92 -21.96 3.85
N ALA A 4 23.81 -21.01 4.19
CA ALA A 4 23.41 -19.64 4.51
C ALA A 4 24.53 -18.66 4.11
N ALA A 5 24.94 -18.72 2.84
CA ALA A 5 25.86 -17.76 2.23
C ALA A 5 25.15 -17.13 1.02
N ALA A 6 24.47 -16.00 1.23
CA ALA A 6 24.20 -14.95 0.24
C ALA A 6 23.20 -13.93 0.79
N ALA A 7 23.69 -13.00 1.60
CA ALA A 7 23.07 -11.67 1.71
C ALA A 7 24.14 -10.61 1.98
N ALA A 8 25.33 -10.81 1.40
CA ALA A 8 26.36 -9.80 1.38
C ALA A 8 25.92 -8.66 0.45
N ALA A 9 25.82 -7.46 1.03
CA ALA A 9 26.03 -6.16 0.40
C ALA A 9 25.31 -5.89 -0.93
N ALA A 10 24.17 -5.20 -0.87
CA ALA A 10 23.76 -4.29 -1.94
C ALA A 10 23.87 -2.84 -1.41
N PRO A 11 24.60 -1.94 -2.10
CA PRO A 11 24.98 -0.63 -1.60
C PRO A 11 23.84 0.39 -1.80
N ASN A 12 23.56 1.22 -0.79
CA ASN A 12 22.61 2.34 -0.87
C ASN A 12 21.19 1.97 -1.34
N ASP A 13 20.50 1.14 -0.55
CA ASP A 13 19.08 0.84 -0.66
C ASP A 13 18.21 2.09 -0.48
N THR A 14 18.00 2.85 -1.55
CA THR A 14 17.03 3.94 -1.58
C THR A 14 15.64 3.33 -1.40
N PRO A 15 14.80 3.83 -0.48
CA PRO A 15 13.44 3.32 -0.26
C PRO A 15 12.62 3.20 -1.56
N TRP A 16 12.86 4.11 -2.50
CA TRP A 16 12.31 4.11 -3.84
C TRP A 16 12.56 2.82 -4.63
N THR A 17 13.77 2.26 -4.57
CA THR A 17 14.13 1.04 -5.32
C THR A 17 13.41 -0.18 -4.76
N ALA A 18 13.29 -0.27 -3.43
CA ALA A 18 12.54 -1.33 -2.77
C ALA A 18 11.04 -1.29 -3.13
N VAL A 19 10.43 -0.10 -3.17
CA VAL A 19 9.03 0.08 -3.60
C VAL A 19 8.85 -0.32 -5.07
N ARG A 20 9.80 0.00 -5.95
CA ARG A 20 9.75 -0.40 -7.36
C ARG A 20 9.83 -1.92 -7.54
N LEU A 21 10.71 -2.58 -6.79
CA LEU A 21 10.83 -4.04 -6.81
C LEU A 21 9.58 -4.72 -6.24
N ALA A 22 9.05 -4.20 -5.13
CA ALA A 22 7.77 -4.65 -4.57
C ALA A 22 6.65 -4.58 -5.62
N LYS A 23 6.53 -3.45 -6.32
CA LYS A 23 5.54 -3.28 -7.39
C LYS A 23 5.73 -4.24 -8.57
N ALA A 24 6.97 -4.53 -8.95
CA ALA A 24 7.27 -5.51 -9.99
C ALA A 24 6.87 -6.93 -9.55
N ALA A 25 7.23 -7.34 -8.33
CA ALA A 25 6.86 -8.62 -7.75
C ALA A 25 5.34 -8.80 -7.66
N ARG A 26 4.61 -7.75 -7.23
CA ARG A 26 3.14 -7.75 -7.21
C ARG A 26 2.53 -8.02 -8.59
N LYS A 27 3.04 -7.37 -9.64
CA LYS A 27 2.54 -7.55 -11.01
C LYS A 27 2.77 -8.96 -11.55
N GLN A 28 3.78 -9.66 -11.05
CA GLN A 28 4.11 -11.04 -11.42
C GLN A 28 3.39 -12.08 -10.52
N GLY A 29 2.54 -11.65 -9.59
CA GLY A 29 1.85 -12.55 -8.65
C GLY A 29 2.72 -13.09 -7.52
N LEU A 30 3.92 -12.54 -7.31
CA LEU A 30 4.87 -12.96 -6.27
C LEU A 30 4.66 -12.16 -4.97
N THR A 31 3.55 -12.42 -4.28
CA THR A 31 3.13 -11.69 -3.06
C THR A 31 4.17 -11.78 -1.93
N GLU A 32 4.74 -12.95 -1.69
CA GLU A 32 5.77 -13.17 -0.65
C GLU A 32 7.05 -12.35 -0.88
N ALA A 33 7.52 -12.29 -2.13
CA ALA A 33 8.67 -11.48 -2.50
C ALA A 33 8.39 -9.98 -2.32
N CYS A 34 7.16 -9.55 -2.63
CA CYS A 34 6.72 -8.18 -2.42
C CYS A 34 6.78 -7.77 -0.93
N LEU A 35 6.22 -8.59 -0.05
CA LEU A 35 6.23 -8.35 1.40
C LEU A 35 7.64 -8.32 1.99
N LYS A 36 8.54 -9.19 1.50
CA LYS A 36 9.95 -9.23 1.91
C LYS A 36 10.67 -7.91 1.59
N HIS A 37 10.45 -7.35 0.39
CA HIS A 37 11.04 -6.06 0.01
C HIS A 37 10.45 -4.88 0.81
N LEU A 38 9.15 -4.89 1.10
CA LEU A 38 8.50 -3.83 1.90
C LEU A 38 8.93 -3.86 3.38
N SER A 39 9.23 -5.04 3.92
CA SER A 39 9.67 -5.23 5.31
C SER A 39 11.09 -4.74 5.55
N GLY A 40 11.97 -4.81 4.53
CA GLY A 40 13.35 -4.31 4.59
C GLY A 40 13.46 -2.78 4.78
N LEU A 41 12.39 -2.03 4.50
CA LEU A 41 12.35 -0.57 4.67
C LEU A 41 12.38 -0.10 6.15
N HIS A 42 12.19 -0.99 7.12
CA HIS A 42 12.16 -0.63 8.56
C HIS A 42 13.52 -0.21 9.14
N ALA A 43 14.63 -0.38 8.40
CA ALA A 43 15.97 -0.13 8.93
C ALA A 43 16.44 1.34 8.80
N VAL A 44 15.73 2.20 8.06
CA VAL A 44 16.18 3.58 7.79
C VAL A 44 15.40 4.55 8.67
N GLY A 45 16.06 5.03 9.73
CA GLY A 45 15.54 6.08 10.61
C GLY A 45 15.25 7.36 9.81
N ALA A 46 14.03 7.88 9.98
CA ALA A 46 13.41 8.96 9.22
C ALA A 46 12.98 8.60 7.78
N MET A 47 12.01 7.70 7.65
CA MET A 47 11.29 7.47 6.40
C MET A 47 10.54 8.74 5.98
N GLU A 48 10.80 9.24 4.78
CA GLU A 48 10.07 10.40 4.23
C GLU A 48 8.57 10.05 4.10
N VAL A 49 7.68 11.01 4.37
CA VAL A 49 6.23 10.84 4.26
C VAL A 49 5.81 10.29 2.88
N GLN A 50 6.52 10.67 1.81
CA GLN A 50 6.27 10.17 0.46
C GLN A 50 6.57 8.66 0.34
N ASP A 51 7.68 8.19 0.89
CA ASP A 51 8.04 6.77 0.88
C ASP A 51 7.08 5.97 1.76
N ALA A 52 6.68 6.52 2.91
CA ALA A 52 5.71 5.90 3.79
C ALA A 52 4.35 5.69 3.09
N PHE A 53 3.90 6.70 2.34
CA PHE A 53 2.70 6.59 1.51
C PHE A 53 2.86 5.54 0.41
N ALA A 54 3.99 5.54 -0.30
CA ALA A 54 4.24 4.60 -1.38
C ALA A 54 4.24 3.14 -0.89
N LYS A 55 4.85 2.89 0.27
CA LYS A 55 4.81 1.60 0.97
C LYS A 55 3.39 1.21 1.37
N LEU A 56 2.68 2.10 2.07
CA LEU A 56 1.31 1.88 2.53
C LEU A 56 0.39 1.53 1.36
N ARG A 57 0.47 2.29 0.27
CA ARG A 57 -0.32 2.08 -0.94
C ARG A 57 -0.03 0.72 -1.57
N GLU A 58 1.23 0.32 -1.68
CA GLU A 58 1.57 -0.98 -2.27
C GLU A 58 1.03 -2.12 -1.41
N GLN A 59 1.14 -2.02 -0.08
CA GLN A 59 0.58 -3.00 0.85
C GLN A 59 -0.95 -3.11 0.71
N ILE A 60 -1.65 -1.99 0.63
CA ILE A 60 -3.11 -1.97 0.41
C ILE A 60 -3.48 -2.62 -0.94
N VAL A 61 -2.74 -2.30 -2.00
CA VAL A 61 -3.02 -2.83 -3.34
C VAL A 61 -2.73 -4.32 -3.44
N LEU A 62 -1.75 -4.85 -2.70
CA LEU A 62 -1.55 -6.30 -2.54
C LEU A 62 -2.77 -6.96 -1.93
N CYS A 63 -3.32 -6.40 -0.85
CA CYS A 63 -4.53 -6.94 -0.21
C CYS A 63 -5.73 -6.95 -1.17
N LEU A 64 -5.84 -6.00 -2.10
CA LEU A 64 -6.93 -6.00 -3.09
C LEU A 64 -6.87 -7.18 -4.08
N GLN A 65 -5.68 -7.75 -4.33
CA GLN A 65 -5.53 -8.88 -5.25
C GLN A 65 -6.07 -10.21 -4.70
N SER A 66 -6.13 -10.35 -3.37
CA SER A 66 -6.62 -11.56 -2.71
C SER A 66 -7.94 -11.26 -1.97
N PRO A 67 -9.07 -11.86 -2.39
CA PRO A 67 -10.36 -11.67 -1.71
C PRO A 67 -10.33 -11.99 -0.21
N GLN A 68 -9.48 -12.94 0.19
CA GLN A 68 -9.29 -13.34 1.59
C GLN A 68 -8.67 -12.21 2.44
N GLU A 69 -7.89 -11.34 1.81
CA GLU A 69 -7.16 -10.24 2.45
C GLU A 69 -7.92 -8.91 2.41
N HIS A 70 -9.11 -8.84 1.78
CA HIS A 70 -9.89 -7.60 1.64
C HIS A 70 -10.19 -6.94 3.00
N ARG A 71 -10.51 -7.75 4.01
CA ARG A 71 -10.79 -7.25 5.36
C ARG A 71 -9.53 -6.73 6.05
N ALA A 72 -8.39 -7.38 5.84
CA ALA A 72 -7.10 -6.91 6.35
C ALA A 72 -6.70 -5.59 5.69
N GLY A 73 -6.84 -5.49 4.37
CA GLY A 73 -6.60 -4.26 3.61
C GLY A 73 -7.47 -3.09 4.07
N LEU A 74 -8.76 -3.33 4.30
CA LEU A 74 -9.67 -2.31 4.84
C LEU A 74 -9.25 -1.82 6.24
N ASN A 75 -8.79 -2.73 7.11
CA ASN A 75 -8.30 -2.37 8.44
C ASN A 75 -7.04 -1.51 8.37
N ILE A 76 -6.11 -1.80 7.45
CA ILE A 76 -4.92 -0.97 7.24
C ILE A 76 -5.33 0.46 6.90
N VAL A 77 -6.27 0.64 5.96
CA VAL A 77 -6.73 1.99 5.59
C VAL A 77 -7.42 2.70 6.76
N ASN A 78 -8.27 2.00 7.51
CA ASN A 78 -9.00 2.60 8.63
C ASN A 78 -8.11 3.00 9.80
N ASN A 79 -7.01 2.29 10.03
CA ASN A 79 -6.07 2.55 11.12
C ASN A 79 -4.91 3.47 10.70
N THR A 80 -4.89 3.94 9.47
CA THR A 80 -3.87 4.87 8.99
C THR A 80 -4.13 6.28 9.54
N ASN A 81 -3.14 6.88 10.21
CA ASN A 81 -3.24 8.29 10.57
C ASN A 81 -3.12 9.17 9.30
N LEU A 82 -4.22 9.80 8.92
CA LEU A 82 -4.30 10.62 7.71
C LEU A 82 -3.62 11.98 7.86
N GLU A 83 -3.35 12.49 9.06
CA GLU A 83 -2.81 13.84 9.28
C GLU A 83 -1.47 14.08 8.57
N TYR A 84 -0.66 13.02 8.44
CA TYR A 84 0.64 13.08 7.76
C TYR A 84 0.55 13.24 6.24
N PHE A 85 -0.61 12.98 5.63
CA PHE A 85 -0.74 12.91 4.17
C PHE A 85 -1.37 14.18 3.58
N ASN A 86 -0.94 14.50 2.36
CA ASN A 86 -1.52 15.61 1.60
C ASN A 86 -2.94 15.24 1.08
N PRO A 87 -3.75 16.21 0.62
CA PRO A 87 -5.12 15.95 0.15
C PRO A 87 -5.22 14.90 -0.97
N GLN A 88 -4.24 14.88 -1.90
CA GLN A 88 -4.19 13.91 -2.98
C GLN A 88 -3.97 12.48 -2.45
N GLN A 89 -3.01 12.28 -1.55
CA GLN A 89 -2.73 10.99 -0.92
C GLN A 89 -3.92 10.50 -0.07
N LYS A 90 -4.56 11.41 0.68
CA LYS A 90 -5.81 11.11 1.40
C LYS A 90 -6.91 10.63 0.45
N SER A 91 -7.10 11.33 -0.67
CA SER A 91 -8.12 10.95 -1.66
C SER A 91 -7.90 9.54 -2.22
N GLU A 92 -6.66 9.14 -2.49
CA GLU A 92 -6.33 7.80 -2.95
C GLU A 92 -6.63 6.74 -1.86
N LEU A 93 -6.36 7.02 -0.58
CA LEU A 93 -6.72 6.10 0.52
C LEU A 93 -8.24 5.93 0.64
N PHE A 94 -9.02 7.01 0.55
CA PHE A 94 -10.49 6.92 0.56
C PHE A 94 -11.03 6.16 -0.65
N ARG A 95 -10.42 6.32 -1.83
CA ARG A 95 -10.75 5.53 -3.02
C ARG A 95 -10.48 4.04 -2.81
N LEU A 96 -9.31 3.68 -2.27
CA LEU A 96 -8.97 2.29 -1.97
C LEU A 96 -9.91 1.68 -0.91
N LYS A 97 -10.30 2.46 0.10
CA LYS A 97 -11.34 2.08 1.07
C LYS A 97 -12.68 1.77 0.39
N ALA A 98 -13.11 2.60 -0.56
CA ALA A 98 -14.33 2.37 -1.32
C ALA A 98 -14.28 1.04 -2.11
N LEU A 99 -13.14 0.71 -2.71
CA LEU A 99 -12.96 -0.57 -3.43
C LEU A 99 -13.11 -1.78 -2.50
N PHE A 100 -12.51 -1.76 -1.31
CA PHE A 100 -12.69 -2.85 -0.34
C PHE A 100 -14.13 -2.96 0.14
N LEU A 101 -14.78 -1.84 0.46
CA LEU A 101 -16.18 -1.84 0.90
C LEU A 101 -17.11 -2.38 -0.19
N GLY A 102 -16.85 -2.05 -1.46
CA GLY A 102 -17.57 -2.62 -2.60
C GLY A 102 -17.35 -4.12 -2.72
N ALA A 103 -16.10 -4.59 -2.62
CA ALA A 103 -15.76 -6.00 -2.70
C ALA A 103 -16.30 -6.83 -1.53
N LEU A 104 -16.47 -6.22 -0.35
CA LEU A 104 -17.06 -6.84 0.85
C LEU A 104 -18.60 -6.78 0.90
N GLY A 105 -19.26 -6.28 -0.15
CA GLY A 105 -20.72 -6.24 -0.24
C GLY A 105 -21.38 -5.08 0.52
N ALA A 106 -20.65 -3.98 0.76
CA ALA A 106 -21.15 -2.77 1.42
C ALA A 106 -21.21 -1.56 0.45
N PRO A 107 -22.07 -1.58 -0.58
CA PRO A 107 -22.07 -0.56 -1.65
C PRO A 107 -22.44 0.84 -1.17
N GLY A 108 -23.30 0.96 -0.14
CA GLY A 108 -23.66 2.27 0.44
C GLY A 108 -22.46 2.94 1.11
N ASP A 109 -21.68 2.17 1.86
CA ASP A 109 -20.46 2.66 2.52
C ASP A 109 -19.36 2.95 1.51
N ALA A 110 -19.26 2.12 0.46
CA ALA A 110 -18.37 2.34 -0.67
C ALA A 110 -18.66 3.68 -1.36
N ALA A 111 -19.93 3.98 -1.67
CA ALA A 111 -20.33 5.24 -2.30
C ALA A 111 -20.00 6.46 -1.44
N ARG A 112 -20.20 6.37 -0.11
CA ARG A 112 -19.81 7.44 0.82
C ARG A 112 -18.30 7.64 0.84
N ALA A 113 -17.51 6.57 0.90
CA ALA A 113 -16.06 6.65 0.84
C ALA A 113 -15.57 7.23 -0.50
N HIS A 114 -16.23 6.88 -1.61
CA HIS A 114 -15.89 7.42 -2.92
C HIS A 114 -16.21 8.92 -3.02
N SER A 115 -17.35 9.35 -2.49
CA SER A 115 -17.74 10.75 -2.43
C SER A 115 -16.74 11.57 -1.61
N ALA A 116 -16.30 11.05 -0.45
CA ALA A 116 -15.27 11.69 0.37
C ALA A 116 -13.93 11.82 -0.38
N ALA A 117 -13.54 10.81 -1.17
CA ALA A 117 -12.34 10.88 -2.01
C ALA A 117 -12.42 12.02 -3.03
N LEU A 118 -13.57 12.16 -3.70
CA LEU A 118 -13.79 13.20 -4.72
C LEU A 118 -13.80 14.61 -4.14
N GLN A 119 -14.36 14.80 -2.94
CA GLN A 119 -14.35 16.08 -2.23
C GLN A 119 -12.94 16.54 -1.85
N LEU A 120 -12.04 15.60 -1.56
CA LEU A 120 -10.66 15.90 -1.21
C LEU A 120 -9.80 16.24 -2.42
N HIS A 121 -9.95 15.49 -3.52
CA HIS A 121 -9.24 15.76 -4.75
C HIS A 121 -9.97 15.15 -5.96
N PRO A 122 -10.31 15.93 -7.01
CA PRO A 122 -11.07 15.44 -8.16
C PRO A 122 -10.27 14.53 -9.12
N ALA A 123 -9.02 14.15 -8.78
CA ALA A 123 -8.13 13.45 -9.70
C ALA A 123 -8.55 12.00 -10.00
N HIS A 124 -9.38 11.41 -9.16
CA HIS A 124 -9.73 9.99 -9.23
C HIS A 124 -11.19 9.73 -9.64
N GLY A 125 -11.90 10.72 -10.18
CA GLY A 125 -13.27 10.59 -10.68
C GLY A 125 -13.39 10.03 -12.10
N ARG A 126 -12.45 9.19 -12.55
CA ARG A 126 -12.47 8.56 -13.88
C ARG A 126 -12.44 7.04 -13.78
#